data_AF-I0GVP8-F1
#
_entry.id   AF-I0GVP8-F1
#
_cell.length_a   1.000
_cell.length_b   1.000
_cell.length_c   1.000
_cell.angle_alpha   90.00
_cell.angle_beta   90.00
_cell.angle_gamma   90.00
#
_symmetry.space_group_name_H-M   'P 1'
#
loop_
_entity.id
_entity.type
_entity.pdbx_description
1 polymer ?
#
loop_
_entity_poly.entity_id
_entity_poly.type
_entity_poly.pdbx_seq_one_letter_code
_entity_poly.pdbx_strand_id
1 'polypeptide(L)' 'MITIAELKTGVIFGDNDTDEYVYMPASEIGVENPLCVYENNGTR' A
#
# COMPACT_ATOMS: atom_id res chain seq x y z
N MET A 1 -10.44 -11.09 -3.30
CA MET A 1 -10.37 -10.33 -4.60
C MET A 1 -9.47 -9.13 -4.36
N ILE A 2 -8.36 -9.00 -5.11
CA ILE A 2 -7.40 -7.91 -4.93
C ILE A 2 -7.97 -6.62 -5.55
N THR A 3 -8.04 -5.55 -4.77
CA THR A 3 -8.49 -4.23 -5.21
C THR A 3 -7.28 -3.30 -5.32
N ILE A 4 -7.13 -2.62 -6.45
CA ILE A 4 -6.07 -1.63 -6.69
C ILE A 4 -6.76 -0.28 -6.88
N ALA A 5 -6.40 0.71 -6.06
CA ALA A 5 -6.87 2.08 -6.17
C ALA A 5 -5.68 3.01 -6.36
N GLU A 6 -5.65 3.75 -7.48
CA GLU A 6 -4.67 4.80 -7.71
C GLU A 6 -5.12 6.08 -7.00
N LEU A 7 -4.46 6.41 -5.89
CA LEU A 7 -4.49 7.77 -5.38
C LEU A 7 -3.81 8.67 -6.41
N LYS A 8 -4.19 9.96 -6.48
CA LYS A 8 -3.59 10.92 -7.43
C LYS A 8 -2.05 10.97 -7.38
N THR A 9 -1.45 10.41 -6.33
CA THR A 9 -0.03 10.17 -6.18
C THR A 9 0.15 9.03 -5.15
N GLY A 10 0.79 7.91 -5.52
CA GLY A 10 1.05 6.74 -4.66
C GLY A 10 0.27 5.48 -5.06
N VAL A 11 0.69 4.31 -4.58
CA VAL A 11 0.09 3.00 -4.91
C VAL A 11 -0.36 2.29 -3.64
N ILE A 12 -1.59 1.78 -3.62
CA ILE A 12 -2.10 0.93 -2.54
C ILE A 12 -2.36 -0.47 -3.10
N PHE A 13 -1.82 -1.47 -2.40
CA PHE A 13 -2.13 -2.88 -2.60
C PHE A 13 -2.88 -3.39 -1.38
N GLY A 14 -4.10 -3.90 -1.57
CA GLY A 14 -4.90 -4.45 -0.47
C GLY A 14 -5.42 -5.84 -0.79
N ASP A 15 -5.46 -6.70 0.23
CA ASP A 15 -6.21 -7.95 0.22
C ASP A 15 -7.43 -7.82 1.13
N ASN A 16 -8.61 -7.81 0.51
CA ASN A 16 -9.88 -7.71 1.24
C ASN A 16 -10.24 -8.99 1.99
N ASP A 17 -9.60 -10.12 1.68
CA ASP A 17 -9.84 -11.39 2.37
C ASP A 17 -9.10 -11.46 3.72
N THR A 18 -8.00 -10.71 3.88
CA THR A 18 -7.17 -10.66 5.11
C THR A 18 -7.22 -9.33 5.85
N ASP A 19 -7.88 -8.31 5.29
CA ASP A 19 -7.87 -6.92 5.78
C ASP A 19 -6.44 -6.37 5.93
N GLU A 20 -5.58 -6.70 4.96
CA GLU A 20 -4.18 -6.29 4.90
C GLU A 20 -3.96 -5.29 3.76
N TYR A 21 -3.20 -4.24 4.06
CA TYR A 21 -2.95 -3.15 3.12
C TYR A 21 -1.48 -2.73 3.15
N VAL A 22 -0.89 -2.55 1.97
CA VAL A 22 0.44 -1.97 1.76
C VAL A 22 0.27 -0.68 0.97
N TYR A 23 0.72 0.42 1.53
CA TYR A 23 0.77 1.72 0.87
C TYR A 23 2.22 2.10 0.54
N MET A 24 2.49 2.37 -0.74
CA MET A 24 3.72 2.97 -1.21
C MET A 24 3.45 4.45 -1.55
N PRO A 25 4.07 5.40 -0.81
CA PRO A 25 3.97 6.81 -1.14
C PRO A 25 4.52 7.13 -2.52
N ALA A 26 3.97 8.14 -3.18
CA ALA A 26 4.47 8.55 -4.49
C ALA A 26 5.94 8.97 -4.51
N SER A 27 6.46 9.50 -3.40
CA SER A 27 7.88 9.87 -3.27
C SER A 27 8.82 8.66 -3.35
N GLU A 28 8.29 7.45 -3.14
CA GLU A 28 9.05 6.20 -3.15
C GLU A 28 9.01 5.52 -4.53
N ILE A 29 8.19 6.01 -5.47
CA ILE A 29 8.11 5.46 -6.82
C ILE A 29 9.42 5.70 -7.56
N GLY A 30 10.09 4.60 -7.95
CA GLY A 30 11.36 4.65 -8.68
C GLY A 30 12.61 4.81 -7.80
N VAL A 31 12.45 4.82 -6.47
CA VAL A 31 13.57 4.76 -5.52
C VAL A 31 14.12 3.33 -5.48
N GLU A 32 15.45 3.18 -5.36
CA GLU A 32 16.11 1.86 -5.34
C GLU A 32 15.63 0.97 -4.19
N ASN A 33 15.32 1.57 -3.04
CA ASN A 33 14.82 0.89 -1.84
C ASN A 33 13.60 1.66 -1.29
N PRO A 34 12.39 1.44 -1.85
CA PRO A 34 11.20 2.20 -1.47
C PRO A 34 10.71 1.81 -0.08
N LEU A 35 10.22 2.79 0.66
CA LEU A 35 9.55 2.56 1.94
C LEU A 35 8.05 2.39 1.75
N CYS A 36 7.50 1.37 2.39
CA CYS A 36 6.07 1.07 2.35
C CYS A 36 5.49 1.07 3.77
N VAL A 37 4.26 1.54 3.90
CA VAL A 37 3.47 1.43 5.13
C VAL A 37 2.65 0.16 5.03
N TYR A 38 2.75 -0.71 6.04
CA TYR A 38 1.95 -1.93 6.14
C TYR A 38 0.93 -1.78 7.26
N GLU A 39 -0.32 -2.07 6.95
CA GLU A 39 -1.43 -2.07 7.92
C GLU A 39 -2.11 -3.45 7.91
N ASN A 40 -2.30 -4.01 9.10
CA ASN A 40 -3.12 -5.20 9.33
C ASN A 40 -3.99 -4.94 10.56
N ASN A 41 -5.31 -5.10 10.37
CA ASN A 41 -6.41 -5.16 11.34
C ASN A 41 -6.12 -4.81 12.83
N GLY A 42 -5.61 -3.59 13.08
CA GLY A 42 -5.45 -3.02 14.43
C GLY A 42 -4.03 -2.87 14.98
N THR A 43 -3.01 -3.38 14.29
CA THR A 43 -1.61 -3.06 14.62
C THR A 43 -1.14 -1.89 13.77
N ARG A 44 -1.06 -0.72 14.39
CA ARG A 44 -0.44 0.51 13.85
C ARG A 44 1.02 0.61 14.25
#